data_AF-A0A7W9INF1-F1
#
_entry.id   AF-A0A7W9INF1-F1
#
_cell.length_a   1.000
_cell.length_b   1.000
_cell.length_c   1.000
_cell.angle_alpha   90.00
_cell.angle_beta   90.00
_cell.angle_gamma   90.00
#
_symmetry.space_group_name_H-M   'P 1'
#
loop_
_entity.id
_entity.type
_entity.pdbx_description
1 polymer ?
#
loop_
_entity_poly.entity_id
_entity_poly.type
_entity_poly.pdbx_seq_one_letter_code
_entity_poly.pdbx_strand_id
1 'polypeptide(L)'
;MTDDQVAAAVRVLINRYDPEGLLGMGAPEDEYDSEVGDLTALVRGEEEITADAVCAVWNRWFDDVSDWCTRRPEQVGEVAAALEGLRGRRRRLRGSQEPGYR
;
A
#
# COMPACT_ATOMS: atom_id res chain seq x y z
N MET A 1 5.26 11.98 -8.19
CA MET A 1 5.64 11.41 -6.88
C MET A 1 6.90 10.59 -7.07
N THR A 2 7.89 10.80 -6.21
CA THR A 2 9.07 9.94 -6.09
C THR A 2 8.70 8.60 -5.46
N ASP A 3 9.61 7.64 -5.49
CA ASP A 3 9.40 6.33 -4.85
C ASP A 3 9.25 6.48 -3.33
N ASP A 4 10.11 7.31 -2.74
CA ASP A 4 10.09 7.67 -1.32
C ASP A 4 8.74 8.28 -0.88
N GLN A 5 8.17 9.16 -1.72
CA GLN A 5 6.85 9.73 -1.47
C GLN A 5 5.71 8.71 -1.54
N VAL A 6 5.85 7.66 -2.36
CA VAL A 6 4.86 6.58 -2.42
C VAL A 6 5.00 5.71 -1.18
N ALA A 7 6.21 5.27 -0.84
CA ALA A 7 6.47 4.45 0.34
C ALA A 7 5.98 5.13 1.62
N ALA A 8 6.28 6.41 1.81
CA ALA A 8 5.78 7.18 2.96
C ALA A 8 4.25 7.24 3.02
N ALA A 9 3.58 7.41 1.87
CA ALA A 9 2.12 7.44 1.81
C ALA A 9 1.48 6.07 2.10
N VAL A 10 2.11 4.98 1.63
CA VAL A 10 1.68 3.61 1.92
C VAL A 10 1.89 3.28 3.40
N ARG A 11 3.03 3.67 3.99
CA ARG A 11 3.29 3.50 5.43
C ARG A 11 2.25 4.20 6.29
N VAL A 12 1.98 5.47 6.02
CA VAL A 12 0.94 6.23 6.74
C VAL A 12 -0.43 5.56 6.61
N LEU A 13 -0.73 4.98 5.45
CA LEU A 13 -1.99 4.26 5.22
C LEU A 13 -2.08 3.00 6.08
N ILE A 14 -1.05 2.14 6.06
CA ILE A 14 -1.04 0.89 6.82
C ILE A 14 -1.03 1.16 8.33
N ASN A 15 -0.18 2.08 8.80
CA ASN A 15 -0.13 2.46 10.21
C ASN A 15 -1.46 3.01 10.74
N ARG A 16 -2.24 3.67 9.87
CA ARG A 16 -3.57 4.17 10.23
C ARG A 16 -4.58 3.05 10.47
N TYR A 17 -4.52 1.99 9.67
CA TYR A 17 -5.42 0.84 9.83
C TYR A 17 -4.93 -0.12 10.90
N ASP A 18 -3.62 -0.15 11.18
CA ASP A 18 -2.93 -1.00 12.16
C ASP A 18 -3.52 -2.42 12.15
N PRO A 19 -3.43 -3.17 11.03
CA PRO A 19 -4.22 -4.39 10.81
C PRO A 19 -4.09 -5.44 11.92
N GLU A 20 -2.88 -5.55 12.49
CA GLU A 20 -2.56 -6.47 13.58
C GLU A 20 -2.61 -5.81 14.97
N GLY A 21 -2.83 -4.50 15.05
CA GLY A 21 -2.87 -3.77 16.31
C GLY A 21 -1.49 -3.57 16.96
N LEU A 22 -0.39 -3.76 16.22
CA LEU A 22 0.96 -3.76 16.78
C LEU A 22 1.37 -2.38 17.28
N LEU A 23 0.99 -1.32 16.56
CA LEU A 23 1.27 0.05 16.98
C LEU A 23 0.48 0.39 18.25
N GLY A 24 -0.78 -0.06 18.34
CA GLY A 24 -1.56 0.03 19.57
C GLY A 24 -0.94 -0.69 20.77
N MET A 25 -0.12 -1.72 20.53
CA MET A 25 0.64 -2.45 21.56
C MET A 25 2.01 -1.82 21.88
N GLY A 26 2.37 -0.72 21.21
CA GLY A 26 3.64 -0.01 21.41
C GLY A 26 4.78 -0.46 20.51
N ALA A 27 4.49 -1.20 19.43
CA ALA A 27 5.46 -1.47 18.37
C ALA A 27 5.89 -0.14 17.70
N PRO A 28 7.12 -0.08 17.16
CA PRO A 28 7.61 1.12 16.50
C PRO A 28 6.89 1.35 15.16
N GLU A 29 6.90 2.60 14.67
CA GLU A 29 6.13 2.98 13.47
C GLU A 29 6.65 2.35 12.16
N ASP A 30 7.82 1.73 12.17
CA ASP A 30 8.46 1.00 11.06
C ASP A 30 8.18 -0.50 11.07
N GLU A 31 7.34 -0.99 11.99
CA GLU A 31 7.00 -2.41 12.10
C GLU A 31 6.50 -3.02 10.77
N TYR A 32 5.80 -2.23 9.96
CA TYR A 32 5.24 -2.65 8.66
C TYR A 32 6.09 -2.29 7.44
N ASP A 33 7.36 -1.88 7.61
CA ASP A 33 8.17 -1.37 6.49
C ASP A 33 8.39 -2.43 5.38
N SER A 34 8.40 -3.71 5.76
CA SER A 34 8.53 -4.85 4.84
C SER A 34 7.35 -4.97 3.87
N GLU A 35 6.13 -4.97 4.40
CA GLU A 35 4.88 -5.05 3.65
C GLU A 35 4.65 -3.77 2.86
N VAL A 36 4.99 -2.62 3.44
CA VAL A 36 4.93 -1.31 2.79
C VAL A 36 5.79 -1.29 1.53
N GLY A 37 6.96 -1.94 1.54
CA GLY A 37 7.82 -2.09 0.37
C GLY A 37 7.13 -2.83 -0.78
N ASP A 38 6.52 -3.98 -0.48
CA ASP A 38 5.83 -4.80 -1.49
C ASP A 38 4.51 -4.14 -1.96
N LEU A 39 3.76 -3.49 -1.07
CA LEU A 39 2.57 -2.70 -1.43
C LEU A 39 2.94 -1.49 -2.30
N THR A 40 4.10 -0.87 -2.05
CA THR A 40 4.65 0.19 -2.90
C THR A 40 4.97 -0.34 -4.29
N ALA A 41 5.43 -1.59 -4.42
CA ALA A 41 5.64 -2.22 -5.71
C ALA A 41 4.32 -2.38 -6.50
N LEU A 42 3.19 -2.67 -5.85
CA LEU A 42 1.88 -2.67 -6.50
C LEU A 42 1.53 -1.29 -7.08
N VAL A 43 1.77 -0.21 -6.32
CA VAL A 43 1.54 1.17 -6.77
C VAL A 43 2.46 1.57 -7.94
N ARG A 44 3.62 0.93 -8.08
CA ARG A 44 4.53 1.11 -9.21
C ARG A 44 4.07 0.35 -10.46
N GLY A 45 3.33 -0.73 -10.28
CA GLY A 45 2.87 -1.61 -11.33
C GLY A 45 1.88 -0.97 -12.30
N GLU A 46 1.61 -1.70 -13.37
CA GLU A 46 0.64 -1.30 -14.38
C GLU A 46 -0.76 -1.87 -14.11
N GLU A 47 -0.81 -3.01 -13.41
CA GLU A 47 -2.01 -3.77 -13.09
C GLU A 47 -2.86 -3.11 -12.00
N GLU A 48 -4.17 -3.29 -12.11
CA GLU A 48 -5.18 -2.85 -11.13
C GLU A 48 -4.86 -3.37 -9.73
N ILE A 49 -4.92 -2.49 -8.72
CA ILE A 49 -4.69 -2.88 -7.34
C ILE A 49 -6.02 -3.31 -6.75
N THR A 50 -6.20 -4.62 -6.59
CA THR A 50 -7.41 -5.24 -6.04
C THR A 50 -7.21 -5.60 -4.56
N ALA A 51 -8.32 -5.85 -3.85
CA ALA A 51 -8.26 -6.37 -2.48
C ALA A 51 -7.52 -7.72 -2.41
N ASP A 52 -7.68 -8.56 -3.43
CA ASP A 52 -6.98 -9.85 -3.54
C ASP A 52 -5.45 -9.65 -3.66
N ALA A 53 -5.01 -8.68 -4.46
CA ALA A 53 -3.58 -8.36 -4.59
C ALA A 53 -2.99 -7.82 -3.27
N VAL A 54 -3.74 -6.99 -2.53
CA VAL A 54 -3.32 -6.52 -1.20
C VAL A 54 -3.21 -7.69 -0.22
N CYS A 55 -4.20 -8.59 -0.21
CA CYS A 55 -4.17 -9.79 0.62
C CYS A 55 -3.03 -10.75 0.27
N ALA A 56 -2.73 -10.93 -1.01
CA ALA A 56 -1.62 -11.76 -1.45
C ALA A 56 -0.27 -11.22 -0.93
N VAL A 57 -0.08 -9.90 -0.97
CA VAL A 57 1.10 -9.27 -0.37
C VAL A 57 1.10 -9.45 1.15
N TRP A 58 -0.02 -9.17 1.82
CA TRP A 58 -0.12 -9.25 3.27
C TRP A 58 0.16 -10.67 3.80
N ASN A 59 -0.50 -11.67 3.23
CA ASN A 59 -0.34 -13.07 3.58
C ASN A 59 1.06 -13.61 3.24
N ARG A 60 1.83 -12.94 2.39
CA ARG A 60 3.23 -13.34 2.16
C ARG A 60 4.12 -13.05 3.38
N TRP A 61 3.77 -12.02 4.14
CA TRP A 61 4.53 -11.59 5.32
C TRP A 61 3.98 -12.16 6.61
N PHE A 62 2.65 -12.24 6.72
CA PHE A 62 1.97 -12.74 7.91
C PHE A 62 1.37 -14.14 7.75
N ASP A 63 1.51 -14.80 6.61
CA ASP A 63 1.07 -16.19 6.36
C ASP A 63 -0.30 -16.52 7.00
N ASP A 64 -0.40 -17.63 7.72
CA ASP A 64 -1.58 -18.02 8.51
C ASP A 64 -1.70 -17.33 9.87
N VAL A 65 -0.76 -16.44 10.26
CA VAL A 65 -0.83 -15.74 11.56
C VAL A 65 -1.76 -14.53 11.55
N SER A 66 -1.98 -13.93 10.38
CA SER A 66 -2.92 -12.82 10.20
C SER A 66 -4.23 -13.31 9.60
N ASP A 67 -5.35 -13.01 10.26
CA ASP A 67 -6.68 -13.19 9.70
C ASP A 67 -7.27 -11.92 9.07
N TRP A 68 -6.47 -10.85 8.93
CA TRP A 68 -6.93 -9.51 8.51
C TRP A 68 -7.82 -9.55 7.27
N CYS A 69 -7.39 -10.27 6.23
CA CYS A 69 -8.12 -10.42 4.98
C CYS A 69 -9.51 -11.02 5.11
N THR A 70 -9.68 -11.93 6.06
CA THR A 70 -10.95 -12.61 6.32
C THR A 70 -11.80 -11.82 7.33
N ARG A 71 -11.15 -11.22 8.33
CA ARG A 71 -11.82 -10.58 9.46
C ARG A 71 -12.23 -9.13 9.20
N ARG A 72 -11.54 -8.46 8.25
CA ARG A 72 -11.73 -7.05 7.88
C ARG A 72 -11.70 -6.83 6.36
N PRO A 73 -12.50 -7.58 5.56
CA PRO A 73 -12.49 -7.45 4.10
C PRO A 73 -12.83 -6.03 3.63
N GLU A 74 -13.65 -5.29 4.39
CA GLU A 74 -13.94 -3.87 4.13
C GLU A 74 -12.67 -3.00 4.18
N GLN A 75 -11.82 -3.18 5.19
CA GLN A 75 -10.58 -2.40 5.34
C GLN A 75 -9.59 -2.74 4.22
N VAL A 76 -9.49 -4.00 3.83
CA VAL A 76 -8.66 -4.40 2.68
C VAL A 76 -9.13 -3.71 1.41
N GLY A 77 -10.44 -3.65 1.17
CA GLY A 77 -11.02 -2.93 0.05
C GLY A 77 -10.71 -1.43 0.08
N GLU A 78 -10.78 -0.80 1.24
CA GLU A 78 -10.42 0.60 1.44
C GLU A 78 -8.92 0.86 1.19
N VAL A 79 -8.05 -0.04 1.65
CA VAL A 79 -6.60 0.02 1.38
C VAL A 79 -6.34 -0.11 -0.12
N ALA A 80 -6.93 -1.11 -0.78
CA ALA A 80 -6.77 -1.31 -2.23
C ALA A 80 -7.21 -0.07 -3.02
N ALA A 81 -8.39 0.49 -2.70
CA ALA A 81 -8.88 1.72 -3.34
C ALA A 81 -7.95 2.93 -3.10
N ALA A 82 -7.39 3.06 -1.88
CA ALA A 82 -6.45 4.12 -1.57
C ALA A 82 -5.11 3.97 -2.32
N LEU A 83 -4.59 2.76 -2.45
CA LEU A 83 -3.40 2.44 -3.24
C LEU A 83 -3.62 2.73 -4.73
N GLU A 84 -4.77 2.34 -5.27
CA GLU A 84 -5.18 2.66 -6.64
C GLU A 84 -5.25 4.18 -6.86
N GLY A 85 -5.79 4.92 -5.90
CA GLY A 85 -5.78 6.38 -5.89
C GLY A 85 -4.36 6.99 -5.84
N LEU A 86 -3.41 6.38 -5.12
CA LEU A 86 -2.00 6.77 -5.14
C LEU A 86 -1.37 6.51 -6.51
N ARG A 87 -1.67 5.36 -7.14
CA ARG A 87 -1.21 5.04 -8.50
C ARG A 87 -1.71 6.07 -9.51
N GLY A 88 -2.99 6.42 -9.46
CA GLY A 88 -3.58 7.46 -10.30
C GLY A 88 -2.89 8.81 -10.15
N ARG A 89 -2.61 9.24 -8.91
CA ARG A 89 -1.87 10.48 -8.62
C ARG A 89 -0.44 10.45 -9.16
N ARG A 90 0.26 9.33 -8.97
CA ARG A 90 1.62 9.11 -9.53
C ARG A 90 1.62 9.21 -11.05
N ARG A 91 0.67 8.57 -11.73
CA ARG A 91 0.53 8.58 -13.20
C ARG A 91 0.28 9.98 -13.74
N ARG A 92 -0.65 10.73 -13.12
CA ARG A 92 -0.94 12.13 -13.51
C ARG A 92 0.30 13.02 -13.41
N LEU A 93 1.04 12.93 -12.31
CA LEU A 93 2.25 13.73 -12.11
C LEU A 93 3.42 13.34 -13.03
N ARG A 94 3.49 12.08 -13.49
CA ARG A 94 4.45 11.66 -14.53
C ARG A 94 4.01 12.04 -15.93
N GLY A 95 2.71 11.98 -16.24
CA GLY A 95 2.14 12.36 -17.53
C GLY A 95 2.17 13.88 -17.81
N SER A 96 2.32 14.72 -16.78
CA SER A 96 2.54 16.16 -16.95
C SER A 96 3.97 16.55 -17.34
N GLN A 97 4.87 15.57 -17.51
CA GLN A 97 6.25 15.78 -17.96
C GLN A 97 6.39 15.28 -19.40
N GLU A 98 5.73 15.94 -20.35
CA GLU A 98 6.01 15.72 -21.78
C GLU A 98 7.36 16.36 -22.15
N PRO A 99 8.23 15.69 -22.93
CA PRO A 99 9.41 16.33 -23.49
C PRO A 99 8.97 17.26 -24.63
N GLY A 100 8.73 18.51 -24.30
CA GLY A 100 8.74 19.57 -25.31
C GLY A 100 10.16 19.67 -25.88
N TYR A 101 10.43 19.01 -26.99
CA TYR A 101 11.54 19.39 -27.85
C TYR A 101 11.11 19.38 -29.31
N ARG A 102 11.14 20.58 -29.88
CA ARG A 102 10.82 20.95 -31.25
C ARG A 102 12.10 20.96 -32.08
#